data_AF-A0A7W2CYB7-F1
#
_entry.id   AF-A0A7W2CYB7-F1
#
_cell.length_a   1.000
_cell.length_b   1.000
_cell.length_c   1.000
_cell.angle_alpha   90.00
_cell.angle_beta   90.00
_cell.angle_gamma   90.00
#
_symmetry.space_group_name_H-M   'P 1'
#
loop_
_entity.id
_entity.type
_entity.pdbx_description
1 polymer ?
#
loop_
_entity_poly.entity_id
_entity_poly.type
_entity_poly.pdbx_seq_one_letter_code
_entity_poly.pdbx_strand_id
1 'polypeptide(L)' 'MGNLYEYFSAPDDEAALRTFAAGPAAVGLQPLDVKGIDPYLLIGAAEALLTGKTFDDVAAQSRFNHLLSDPGPTARGSSR' A
#
# COMPACT_ATOMS: atom_id res chain seq x y z
N MET A 1 -0.01 -15.07 -13.05
CA MET A 1 1.17 -14.35 -12.52
C MET A 1 0.63 -13.16 -11.75
N GLY A 2 0.77 -13.14 -10.42
CA GLY A 2 0.34 -12.01 -9.60
C GLY A 2 1.44 -10.95 -9.50
N ASN A 3 1.07 -9.68 -9.36
CA ASN A 3 2.02 -8.63 -9.05
C ASN A 3 2.51 -8.85 -7.60
N LEU A 4 3.82 -8.88 -7.40
CA LEU A 4 4.42 -8.90 -6.07
C LEU A 4 4.69 -7.45 -5.68
N TYR A 5 4.17 -7.06 -4.52
CA TYR A 5 4.39 -5.76 -3.92
C TYR A 5 5.19 -5.93 -2.64
N GLU A 6 6.13 -5.01 -2.41
CA GLU A 6 6.84 -4.90 -1.14
C GLU A 6 6.09 -3.88 -0.28
N TYR A 7 5.65 -4.34 0.88
CA TYR A 7 4.94 -3.49 1.84
C TYR A 7 5.87 -3.08 2.97
N PHE A 8 5.61 -1.94 3.58
CA PHE A 8 6.39 -1.42 4.70
C PHE A 8 5.54 -0.47 5.53
N SER A 9 5.98 -0.16 6.73
CA SER A 9 5.40 0.91 7.55
C SER A 9 6.31 2.12 7.52
N ALA A 10 5.72 3.31 7.38
CA ALA A 10 6.41 4.59 7.42
C ALA A 10 5.76 5.49 8.48
N PRO A 11 6.52 6.39 9.12
CA PRO A 11 5.99 7.31 10.12
C PRO A 11 5.06 8.38 9.51
N ASP A 12 5.29 8.74 8.24
CA ASP A 12 4.53 9.74 7.49
C ASP A 12 4.64 9.51 5.98
N ASP A 13 3.85 10.28 5.22
CA ASP A 13 3.77 10.19 3.76
C ASP A 13 5.09 10.59 3.08
N GLU A 14 5.85 11.52 3.67
CA GLU A 14 7.14 11.96 3.12
C GLU A 14 8.18 10.83 3.20
N ALA A 15 8.26 10.15 4.34
CA ALA A 15 9.12 8.98 4.53
C ALA A 15 8.71 7.84 3.59
N ALA A 16 7.41 7.62 3.39
CA ALA A 16 6.91 6.62 2.45
C ALA A 16 7.33 6.94 1.00
N LEU A 17 7.21 8.20 0.56
CA LEU A 17 7.56 8.61 -0.80
C LEU A 17 9.05 8.45 -1.13
N ARG A 18 9.95 8.57 -0.14
CA ARG A 18 11.39 8.35 -0.34
C ARG A 18 11.72 6.93 -0.83
N THR A 19 10.85 5.96 -0.58
CA THR A 19 11.02 4.56 -1.03
C THR A 19 10.91 4.40 -2.54
N PHE A 20 10.25 5.32 -3.26
CA PHE A 20 9.91 5.12 -4.69
C PHE A 20 11.14 4.92 -5.58
N ALA A 21 12.28 5.53 -5.22
CA ALA A 21 13.49 5.46 -6.02
C ALA A 21 14.34 4.19 -5.77
N ALA A 22 14.35 3.67 -4.55
CA ALA A 22 15.34 2.68 -4.11
C ALA A 22 14.81 1.59 -3.17
N GLY A 23 13.50 1.60 -2.88
CA GLY A 23 12.85 0.69 -1.94
C GLY A 23 12.97 1.12 -0.47
N PRO A 24 12.20 0.47 0.44
CA PRO A 24 12.16 0.76 1.87
C PRO A 24 13.50 0.58 2.58
N ALA A 25 14.23 -0.51 2.31
CA ALA A 25 15.50 -0.79 2.97
C ALA A 25 16.56 0.31 2.74
N ALA A 26 16.58 0.90 1.54
CA ALA A 26 17.53 1.96 1.17
C ALA A 26 17.30 3.27 1.93
N VAL A 27 16.10 3.48 2.49
CA VAL A 27 15.74 4.67 3.27
C VAL A 27 15.59 4.37 4.76
N GLY A 28 16.06 3.20 5.21
CA GLY A 28 16.05 2.80 6.62
C GLY A 28 14.70 2.29 7.12
N LEU A 29 13.74 2.02 6.23
CA LEU A 29 12.46 1.39 6.59
C LEU A 29 12.56 -0.13 6.46
N GLN A 30 11.84 -0.83 7.33
CA GLN A 30 11.80 -2.29 7.32
C GLN A 30 10.72 -2.78 6.35
N PRO A 31 11.08 -3.59 5.33
CA PRO A 31 10.08 -4.32 4.55
C PRO A 31 9.28 -5.24 5.47
N LEU A 32 7.97 -5.29 5.24
CA LEU A 32 7.06 -6.19 5.88
C LEU A 32 6.85 -7.41 4.96
N ASP A 33 7.42 -8.55 5.36
CA ASP A 33 7.21 -9.81 4.64
C ASP A 33 5.82 -10.36 4.95
N VAL A 34 4.86 -10.04 4.07
CA VAL A 34 3.46 -10.41 4.26
C VAL A 34 3.02 -11.64 3.44
N LYS A 35 3.92 -12.47 2.91
CA LYS A 35 3.57 -13.76 2.24
C LYS A 35 2.36 -13.70 1.27
N GLY A 36 2.20 -12.61 0.52
CA GLY A 36 1.10 -12.46 -0.45
C GLY A 36 -0.23 -11.93 0.11
N ILE A 37 -0.22 -11.35 1.32
CA ILE A 37 -1.35 -10.56 1.83
C ILE A 37 -1.54 -9.33 0.94
N ASP A 38 -2.77 -9.13 0.51
CA ASP A 38 -3.25 -7.87 -0.06
C ASP A 38 -3.68 -6.95 1.10
N PRO A 39 -3.03 -5.80 1.32
CA PRO A 39 -3.39 -4.91 2.42
C PRO A 39 -4.78 -4.30 2.27
N TYR A 40 -5.24 -4.03 1.05
CA TYR A 40 -6.59 -3.51 0.83
C TYR A 40 -7.63 -4.48 1.39
N LEU A 41 -7.49 -5.77 1.06
CA LEU A 41 -8.45 -6.76 1.53
C LEU A 41 -8.24 -7.13 3.00
N LEU A 42 -7.01 -7.51 3.38
CA LEU A 42 -6.76 -8.13 4.68
C LEU A 42 -6.58 -7.13 5.82
N ILE A 43 -5.89 -6.00 5.59
CA ILE A 43 -5.78 -4.95 6.62
C ILE A 43 -7.13 -4.24 6.78
N GLY A 44 -7.85 -3.96 5.69
CA GLY A 44 -9.19 -3.39 5.77
C GLY A 44 -10.18 -4.29 6.52
N ALA A 45 -10.16 -5.60 6.28
CA ALA A 45 -10.97 -6.56 7.03
C ALA A 45 -10.57 -6.63 8.51
N ALA A 46 -9.27 -6.61 8.81
CA ALA A 46 -8.78 -6.58 10.19
C ALA A 46 -9.23 -5.32 10.93
N GLU A 47 -9.16 -4.14 10.30
CA GLU A 47 -9.63 -2.89 10.90
C GLU A 47 -11.14 -2.93 11.17
N ALA A 48 -11.95 -3.41 10.22
CA ALA A 48 -13.39 -3.56 10.40
C ALA A 48 -13.72 -4.41 11.65
N LEU A 49 -13.05 -5.55 11.81
CA LEU A 49 -13.22 -6.42 12.97
C LEU A 49 -12.77 -5.77 14.28
N LEU A 50 -11.62 -5.08 14.28
CA LEU A 50 -11.06 -4.45 15.49
C LEU A 50 -11.83 -3.22 15.94
N THR A 51 -12.48 -2.52 15.00
CA THR A 51 -13.19 -1.25 15.28
C THR A 51 -14.71 -1.41 15.33
N GLY A 52 -15.25 -2.57 14.92
CA GLY A 52 -16.68 -2.83 14.80
C GLY A 52 -17.36 -2.09 13.64
N LYS A 53 -16.59 -1.46 12.75
CA LYS A 53 -17.09 -0.80 11.53
C LYS A 53 -17.33 -1.83 10.43
N THR A 54 -18.09 -1.45 9.40
CA THR A 54 -18.14 -2.26 8.18
C THR A 54 -16.88 -2.07 7.35
N PHE A 55 -16.59 -3.03 6.47
CA PHE A 55 -15.48 -2.87 5.51
C PHE A 55 -15.71 -1.67 4.59
N ASP A 56 -16.95 -1.40 4.18
CA ASP A 56 -17.29 -0.25 3.33
C ASP A 56 -16.99 1.08 4.05
N ASP A 57 -17.25 1.17 5.36
CA ASP A 57 -16.90 2.35 6.17
C ASP A 57 -15.38 2.55 6.27
N VAL A 58 -14.61 1.46 6.33
CA VAL A 58 -13.14 1.51 6.32
C VAL A 58 -12.64 1.93 4.94
N ALA A 59 -13.17 1.34 3.88
CA ALA A 59 -12.80 1.63 2.50
C ALA A 59 -13.14 3.07 2.09
N ALA A 60 -14.16 3.67 2.69
CA ALA A 60 -14.54 5.06 2.47
C ALA A 60 -13.61 6.08 3.18
N GLN A 61 -12.69 5.65 4.04
CA GLN A 61 -11.78 6.58 4.72
C GLN A 61 -10.80 7.22 3.73
N SER A 62 -10.57 8.53 3.86
CA SER A 62 -9.75 9.30 2.93
C SER A 62 -8.30 8.82 2.80
N ARG A 63 -7.75 8.18 3.84
CA ARG A 63 -6.39 7.64 3.86
C ARG A 63 -6.31 6.16 3.45
N PHE A 64 -7.43 5.45 3.39
CA PHE A 64 -7.40 4.01 3.16
C PHE A 64 -7.03 3.71 1.70
N ASN A 65 -5.86 3.09 1.51
CA ASN A 65 -5.31 2.77 0.18
C ASN A 65 -5.28 3.95 -0.80
N HIS A 66 -5.13 5.17 -0.27
CA HIS A 66 -4.97 6.36 -1.10
C HIS A 66 -3.54 6.42 -1.64
N LEU A 67 -3.42 6.74 -2.93
CA LEU A 67 -2.12 6.85 -3.59
C LEU A 67 -1.39 8.13 -3.16
N LEU A 68 -0.14 8.01 -2.69
CA LEU A 68 0.63 9.15 -2.20
C LEU A 68 1.29 9.99 -3.30
N SER A 69 1.37 9.45 -4.53
CA SER A 69 2.00 10.09 -5.68
C SER A 69 1.06 10.12 -6.88
N ASP A 70 1.20 11.09 -7.77
CA ASP A 70 0.50 11.06 -9.06
C ASP A 70 0.97 9.83 -9.85
N PRO A 71 0.08 8.92 -10.28
CA PRO A 71 0.44 7.88 -11.21
C PRO A 71 0.66 8.59 -12.55
N GLY A 72 1.89 9.05 -12.78
CA GLY A 72 2.30 9.67 -14.05
C GLY A 72 1.82 8.85 -15.24
N PRO A 73 1.73 9.43 -16.45
CA PRO A 73 1.02 8.84 -17.59
C PRO A 73 1.39 7.36 -17.73
N THR A 74 0.42 6.51 -17.38
CA THR A 74 0.60 5.07 -17.36
C THR A 74 1.23 4.64 -18.69
N ALA A 75 2.24 3.78 -18.64
CA ALA A 75 2.70 3.05 -19.80
C ALA A 75 1.53 2.22 -20.35
N ARG A 76 0.70 2.85 -21.17
CA ARG A 76 -0.36 2.19 -21.93
C ARG A 76 0.32 1.22 -22.88
N GLY A 77 0.22 -0.07 -22.57
CA GLY A 77 0.42 -1.18 -23.49
C GLY A 77 1.85 -1.37 -23.97
N SER A 78 2.59 -2.27 -23.32
CA SER A 78 3.51 -3.14 -24.05
C SER A 78 2.93 -4.55 -24.05
N SER A 79 1.93 -4.75 -24.90
CA SER A 79 1.66 -6.07 -25.46
C SER A 79 2.60 -6.22 -26.65
N ARG A 80 3.64 -7.04 -26.51
CA ARG A 80 4.28 -7.71 -27.63
C ARG A 80 3.96 -9.18 -27.54
#